data_AF-A0A7S0SW20-F1
#
_entry.id   AF-A0A7S0SW20-F1
#
_cell.length_a   1.000
_cell.length_b   1.000
_cell.length_c   1.000
_cell.angle_alpha   90.00
_cell.angle_beta   90.00
_cell.angle_gamma   90.00
#
_symmetry.space_group_name_H-M   'P 1'
#
loop_
_entity.id
_entity.type
_entity.pdbx_description
1 polymer ?
#
loop_
_entity_poly.entity_id
_entity_poly.type
_entity_poly.pdbx_seq_one_letter_code
_entity_poly.pdbx_strand_id
1 'polypeptide(L)'
;LADAFRQSGIIDIIVTSLCFGYGITNLGLWFRLLRLVIITYAILDFFPHIDVLMSTINNAFKSTFFTILLLFLLILLYGSIGFYLFAENDPFHFGTYSMACLTFFQLTTFENWSLVYYINFGGCDSINSEYQYTPPDNVDIYKPVHTRFGSFKLPYCDQPSRHPVSSSIVFISFELLAAFVVVSMCLAAVAIGINERLDELKSISLYGEEEEAN
;
A
#
# COMPACT_ATOMS: atom_id res chain seq x y z
N LEU A 1 -25.70 22.06 0.21
CA LEU A 1 -25.04 20.73 0.14
C LEU A 1 -25.34 19.89 1.38
N ALA A 2 -25.17 20.42 2.61
CA ALA A 2 -25.58 19.74 3.84
C ALA A 2 -27.06 19.27 3.87
N ASP A 3 -28.00 20.06 3.33
CA ASP A 3 -29.42 19.67 3.25
C ASP A 3 -29.70 18.54 2.23
N ALA A 4 -28.91 18.43 1.16
CA ALA A 4 -29.01 17.32 0.21
C ALA A 4 -28.53 16.00 0.85
N PHE A 5 -27.61 16.07 1.80
CA PHE A 5 -27.08 14.91 2.54
C PHE A 5 -27.98 14.46 3.70
N ARG A 6 -28.79 15.33 4.29
CA ARG A 6 -29.84 14.88 5.25
C ARG A 6 -30.92 14.03 4.55
N GLN A 7 -31.15 14.28 3.26
CA GLN A 7 -32.02 13.48 2.40
C GLN A 7 -31.39 12.12 1.98
N SER A 8 -30.06 12.01 1.91
CA SER A 8 -29.39 10.79 1.42
C SER A 8 -29.57 9.57 2.34
N GLY A 9 -29.74 9.79 3.65
CA GLY A 9 -30.04 8.70 4.60
C GLY A 9 -31.37 8.00 4.32
N ILE A 10 -32.39 8.74 3.85
CA ILE A 10 -33.70 8.17 3.49
C ILE A 10 -33.58 7.39 2.17
N ILE A 11 -32.83 7.92 1.20
CA ILE A 11 -32.56 7.25 -0.08
C ILE A 11 -31.82 5.92 0.16
N ASP A 12 -30.81 5.91 1.04
CA ASP A 12 -30.09 4.68 1.42
C ASP A 12 -30.99 3.64 2.09
N ILE A 13 -31.91 4.05 2.97
CA ILE A 13 -32.87 3.15 3.62
C ILE A 13 -33.82 2.54 2.58
N ILE A 14 -34.34 3.35 1.66
CA ILE A 14 -35.25 2.91 0.60
C ILE A 14 -34.53 1.95 -0.35
N VAL A 15 -33.34 2.31 -0.83
CA VAL A 15 -32.55 1.48 -1.75
C VAL A 15 -32.08 0.19 -1.07
N THR A 16 -31.65 0.24 0.18
CA THR A 16 -31.25 -0.96 0.93
C THR A 16 -32.44 -1.88 1.20
N SER A 17 -33.60 -1.33 1.55
CA SER A 17 -34.83 -2.10 1.74
C SER A 17 -35.31 -2.74 0.43
N LEU A 18 -35.19 -2.02 -0.68
CA LEU A 18 -35.53 -2.53 -2.02
C LEU A 18 -34.54 -3.62 -2.44
N CYS A 19 -33.23 -3.42 -2.29
CA CYS A 19 -32.21 -4.42 -2.60
C CYS A 19 -32.36 -5.71 -1.76
N PHE A 20 -32.75 -5.58 -0.49
CA PHE A 20 -33.06 -6.73 0.38
C PHE A 20 -34.32 -7.48 -0.11
N GLY A 21 -35.34 -6.76 -0.57
CA GLY A 21 -36.56 -7.34 -1.15
C GLY A 21 -36.36 -8.03 -2.51
N TYR A 22 -35.47 -7.51 -3.36
CA TYR A 22 -35.17 -8.08 -4.68
C TYR A 22 -34.00 -9.08 -4.66
N GLY A 23 -33.42 -9.39 -3.50
CA GLY A 23 -32.35 -10.38 -3.35
C GLY A 23 -31.01 -9.98 -3.99
N ILE A 24 -30.81 -8.70 -4.33
CA ILE A 24 -29.60 -8.21 -4.98
C ILE A 24 -28.57 -7.83 -3.90
N THR A 25 -27.91 -8.84 -3.34
CA THR A 25 -27.00 -8.70 -2.19
C THR A 25 -25.73 -7.93 -2.52
N ASN A 26 -25.21 -8.06 -3.76
CA ASN A 26 -23.97 -7.41 -4.17
C ASN A 26 -24.11 -5.89 -4.31
N LEU A 27 -25.23 -5.38 -4.86
CA LEU A 27 -25.47 -3.93 -4.96
C LEU A 27 -25.65 -3.30 -3.58
N GLY A 28 -26.31 -3.99 -2.66
CA GLY A 28 -26.46 -3.52 -1.28
C GLY A 28 -25.14 -3.33 -0.54
N LEU A 29 -24.09 -4.11 -0.87
CA LEU A 29 -22.75 -3.92 -0.30
C LEU A 29 -22.10 -2.61 -0.80
N TRP A 30 -22.19 -2.34 -2.09
CA TRP A 30 -21.64 -1.11 -2.68
C TRP A 30 -22.30 0.15 -2.11
N PHE A 31 -23.62 0.14 -1.92
CA PHE A 31 -24.32 1.26 -1.27
C PHE A 31 -23.90 1.45 0.19
N ARG A 32 -23.65 0.37 0.94
CA ARG A 32 -23.10 0.47 2.31
C ARG A 32 -21.71 1.11 2.33
N LEU A 33 -20.84 0.78 1.38
CA LEU A 33 -19.51 1.39 1.26
C LEU A 33 -19.62 2.88 0.87
N LEU A 34 -20.50 3.20 -0.08
CA LEU A 34 -20.75 4.57 -0.52
C LEU A 34 -21.29 5.45 0.61
N ARG A 35 -22.17 4.90 1.47
CA ARG A 35 -22.63 5.57 2.69
C ARG A 35 -21.49 5.91 3.65
N LEU A 36 -20.52 5.01 3.83
CA LEU A 36 -19.36 5.27 4.71
C LEU A 36 -18.48 6.40 4.17
N VAL A 37 -18.25 6.43 2.85
CA VAL A 37 -17.49 7.52 2.19
C VAL A 37 -18.20 8.85 2.37
N ILE A 38 -19.53 8.88 2.15
CA ILE A 38 -20.35 10.08 2.32
C ILE A 38 -20.35 10.57 3.77
N ILE A 39 -20.54 9.68 4.74
CA ILE A 39 -20.53 10.04 6.16
C ILE A 39 -19.16 10.58 6.56
N THR A 40 -18.09 9.95 6.11
CA THR A 40 -16.72 10.40 6.38
C THR A 40 -16.50 11.80 5.80
N TYR A 41 -16.87 12.02 4.52
CA TYR A 41 -16.80 13.33 3.88
C TYR A 41 -17.62 14.40 4.65
N ALA A 42 -18.85 14.08 5.07
CA ALA A 42 -19.68 15.00 5.84
C ALA A 42 -19.11 15.31 7.24
N ILE A 43 -18.43 14.35 7.87
CA ILE A 43 -17.72 14.58 9.14
C ILE A 43 -16.53 15.52 8.91
N LEU A 44 -15.81 15.37 7.79
CA LEU A 44 -14.71 16.27 7.43
C LEU A 44 -15.22 17.72 7.25
N ASP A 45 -16.32 17.91 6.51
CA ASP A 45 -16.95 19.23 6.29
C ASP A 45 -17.55 19.83 7.59
N PHE A 46 -17.92 19.01 8.58
CA PHE A 46 -18.53 19.47 9.83
C PHE A 46 -17.53 20.13 10.79
N PHE A 47 -16.25 19.74 10.72
CA PHE A 47 -15.21 20.31 11.56
C PHE A 47 -14.40 21.35 10.75
N PRO A 48 -14.66 22.66 10.86
CA PRO A 48 -13.98 23.70 10.09
C PRO A 48 -12.46 23.75 10.30
N HIS A 49 -11.94 23.09 11.34
CA HIS A 49 -10.51 22.94 11.57
C HIS A 49 -9.84 21.88 10.67
N ILE A 50 -10.60 20.92 10.13
CA ILE A 50 -10.06 19.84 9.29
C ILE A 50 -9.81 20.32 7.86
N ASP A 51 -10.56 21.32 7.37
CA ASP A 51 -10.37 21.88 6.02
C ASP A 51 -8.97 22.46 5.81
N VAL A 52 -8.42 23.11 6.84
CA VAL A 52 -7.04 23.62 6.84
C VAL A 52 -6.02 22.48 6.82
N LEU A 53 -6.31 21.38 7.52
CA LEU A 53 -5.45 20.20 7.51
C LEU A 53 -5.47 19.51 6.14
N MET A 54 -6.66 19.40 5.53
CA MET A 54 -6.85 18.76 4.23
C MET A 54 -6.20 19.55 3.08
N SER A 55 -6.28 20.88 3.11
CA SER A 55 -5.61 21.73 2.13
C SER A 55 -4.09 21.61 2.21
N THR A 56 -3.54 21.50 3.43
CA THR A 56 -2.12 21.26 3.68
C THR A 56 -1.68 19.88 3.15
N ILE A 57 -2.45 18.82 3.43
CA ILE A 57 -2.17 17.46 2.94
C ILE A 57 -2.24 17.41 1.40
N ASN A 58 -3.23 18.07 0.79
CA ASN A 58 -3.38 18.09 -0.66
C ASN A 58 -2.21 18.81 -1.36
N ASN A 59 -1.72 19.91 -0.77
CA ASN A 59 -0.55 20.60 -1.26
C ASN A 59 0.72 19.74 -1.12
N ALA A 60 0.89 19.06 0.02
CA ALA A 60 1.99 18.11 0.22
C ALA A 60 1.92 16.95 -0.80
N PHE A 61 0.73 16.42 -1.08
CA PHE A 61 0.54 15.33 -2.03
C PHE A 61 0.92 15.73 -3.46
N LYS A 62 0.54 16.93 -3.92
CA LYS A 62 0.88 17.43 -5.26
C LYS A 62 2.39 17.52 -5.47
N SER A 63 3.14 17.94 -4.45
CA SER A 63 4.60 18.04 -4.53
C SER A 63 5.28 16.66 -4.50
N THR A 64 4.72 15.73 -3.73
CA THR A 64 5.31 14.40 -3.51
C THR A 64 4.90 13.37 -4.58
N PHE A 65 3.95 13.71 -5.45
CA PHE A 65 3.38 12.81 -6.46
C PHE A 65 4.45 12.17 -7.37
N PHE A 66 5.43 12.95 -7.83
CA PHE A 66 6.48 12.43 -8.71
C PHE A 66 7.38 11.38 -8.02
N THR A 67 7.62 11.53 -6.72
CA THR A 67 8.40 10.55 -5.94
C THR A 67 7.63 9.26 -5.73
N ILE A 68 6.31 9.35 -5.49
CA ILE A 68 5.42 8.19 -5.41
C ILE A 68 5.36 7.46 -6.76
N LEU A 69 5.27 8.22 -7.87
CA LEU A 69 5.30 7.65 -9.21
C LEU A 69 6.63 6.95 -9.51
N LEU A 70 7.75 7.52 -9.09
CA LEU A 70 9.07 6.90 -9.22
C LEU A 70 9.14 5.57 -8.45
N LEU A 71 8.64 5.54 -7.21
CA LEU A 71 8.57 4.32 -6.41
C LEU A 71 7.68 3.26 -7.08
N PHE A 72 6.54 3.68 -7.63
CA PHE A 72 5.65 2.77 -8.37
C PHE A 72 6.35 2.16 -9.59
N LEU A 73 7.09 2.96 -10.38
CA LEU A 73 7.88 2.45 -11.50
C LEU A 73 8.99 1.50 -11.05
N LEU A 74 9.64 1.78 -9.92
CA LEU A 74 10.63 0.88 -9.32
C LEU A 74 10.02 -0.48 -8.98
N ILE A 75 8.82 -0.50 -8.40
CA ILE A 75 8.08 -1.73 -8.09
C ILE A 75 7.75 -2.52 -9.36
N LEU A 76 7.32 -1.88 -10.44
CA LEU A 76 7.03 -2.58 -11.71
C LEU A 76 8.29 -3.17 -12.35
N LEU A 77 9.40 -2.43 -12.29
CA LEU A 77 10.69 -2.89 -12.80
C LEU A 77 11.18 -4.12 -12.03
N TYR A 78 11.24 -4.02 -10.71
CA TYR A 78 11.69 -5.12 -9.86
C TYR A 78 10.69 -6.28 -9.83
N GLY A 79 9.39 -6.01 -9.92
CA GLY A 79 8.36 -7.03 -10.09
C GLY A 79 8.57 -7.87 -11.35
N SER A 80 8.97 -7.25 -12.46
CA SER A 80 9.35 -7.97 -13.68
C SER A 80 10.59 -8.84 -13.44
N ILE A 81 11.62 -8.30 -12.80
CA ILE A 81 12.87 -9.03 -12.49
C ILE A 81 12.60 -10.24 -11.58
N GLY A 82 11.85 -10.04 -10.50
CA GLY A 82 11.50 -11.09 -9.56
C GLY A 82 10.63 -12.18 -10.19
N PHE A 83 9.66 -11.80 -11.02
CA PHE A 83 8.84 -12.76 -11.77
C PHE A 83 9.72 -13.67 -12.65
N TYR A 84 10.66 -13.12 -13.43
CA TYR A 84 11.50 -13.94 -14.30
C TYR A 84 12.56 -14.77 -13.58
N LEU A 85 13.08 -14.31 -12.43
CA LEU A 85 14.16 -14.99 -11.72
C LEU A 85 13.67 -15.97 -10.66
N PHE A 86 12.53 -15.70 -10.03
CA PHE A 86 12.12 -16.37 -8.79
C PHE A 86 10.76 -17.07 -8.88
N ALA A 87 10.01 -16.97 -9.99
CA ALA A 87 8.68 -17.57 -10.09
C ALA A 87 8.67 -19.11 -9.92
N GLU A 88 9.70 -19.80 -10.40
CA GLU A 88 9.80 -21.27 -10.28
C GLU A 88 10.15 -21.71 -8.86
N ASN A 89 11.06 -20.99 -8.20
CA ASN A 89 11.47 -21.27 -6.83
C ASN A 89 10.44 -20.84 -5.79
N ASP A 90 9.83 -19.66 -5.96
CA ASP A 90 8.96 -19.03 -4.96
C ASP A 90 7.62 -18.59 -5.59
N PRO A 91 6.73 -19.55 -5.95
CA PRO A 91 5.45 -19.26 -6.59
C PRO A 91 4.49 -18.43 -5.74
N PHE A 92 4.63 -18.44 -4.41
CA PHE A 92 3.79 -17.66 -3.51
C PHE A 92 4.01 -16.15 -3.69
N HIS A 93 5.27 -15.72 -3.76
CA HIS A 93 5.62 -14.31 -3.92
C HIS A 93 5.71 -13.90 -5.39
N PHE A 94 6.26 -14.77 -6.26
CA PHE A 94 6.63 -14.43 -7.64
C PHE A 94 5.87 -15.21 -8.72
N GLY A 95 4.91 -16.08 -8.36
CA GLY A 95 4.26 -16.96 -9.34
C GLY A 95 3.40 -16.24 -10.39
N THR A 96 2.97 -15.00 -10.13
CA THR A 96 2.35 -14.13 -11.15
C THR A 96 2.97 -12.76 -11.08
N TYR A 97 2.97 -12.03 -12.20
CA TYR A 97 3.49 -10.66 -12.26
C TYR A 97 2.83 -9.74 -11.21
N SER A 98 1.51 -9.88 -11.02
CA SER A 98 0.77 -9.11 -10.01
C SER A 98 1.23 -9.41 -8.59
N MET A 99 1.45 -10.68 -8.25
CA MET A 99 1.99 -11.09 -6.94
C MET A 99 3.43 -10.59 -6.75
N ALA A 100 4.26 -10.63 -7.79
CA ALA A 100 5.61 -10.09 -7.73
C ALA A 100 5.60 -8.59 -7.43
N CYS A 101 4.74 -7.82 -8.09
CA CYS A 101 4.57 -6.40 -7.80
C CYS A 101 4.06 -6.14 -6.37
N LEU A 102 3.10 -6.93 -5.89
CA LEU A 102 2.61 -6.84 -4.51
C LEU A 102 3.70 -7.18 -3.49
N THR A 103 4.54 -8.17 -3.79
CA THR A 103 5.69 -8.52 -2.96
C THR A 103 6.65 -7.34 -2.88
N PHE A 104 7.08 -6.75 -4.00
CA PHE A 104 7.96 -5.57 -3.94
C PHE A 104 7.31 -4.34 -3.29
N PHE A 105 5.98 -4.19 -3.40
CA PHE A 105 5.26 -3.19 -2.63
C PHE A 105 5.35 -3.44 -1.12
N GLN A 106 5.19 -4.67 -0.66
CA GLN A 106 5.40 -5.07 0.74
C GLN A 106 6.86 -4.87 1.18
N LEU A 107 7.82 -5.23 0.33
CA LEU A 107 9.25 -5.04 0.61
C LEU A 107 9.63 -3.57 0.76
N THR A 108 8.91 -2.66 0.11
CA THR A 108 9.15 -1.21 0.24
C THR A 108 9.00 -0.71 1.68
N THR A 109 8.19 -1.37 2.50
CA THR A 109 8.00 -1.04 3.91
C THR A 109 8.93 -1.81 4.85
N PHE A 110 9.93 -2.51 4.30
CA PHE A 110 10.86 -3.39 5.01
C PHE A 110 10.16 -4.51 5.78
N GLU A 111 8.96 -4.90 5.36
CA GLU A 111 8.18 -5.93 6.02
C GLU A 111 8.44 -7.28 5.35
N ASN A 112 8.70 -8.30 6.19
CA ASN A 112 8.96 -9.68 5.78
C ASN A 112 10.09 -9.91 4.75
N TRP A 113 10.94 -8.90 4.47
CA TRP A 113 11.94 -8.95 3.40
C TRP A 113 12.98 -10.05 3.58
N SER A 114 13.41 -10.28 4.82
CA SER A 114 14.41 -11.30 5.13
C SER A 114 13.90 -12.70 4.79
N LEU A 115 12.61 -12.97 4.98
CA LEU A 115 12.01 -14.27 4.68
C LEU A 115 11.99 -14.52 3.18
N VAL A 116 11.49 -13.55 2.40
CA VAL A 116 11.47 -13.63 0.92
C VAL A 116 12.90 -13.75 0.37
N TYR A 117 13.85 -13.02 0.94
CA TYR A 117 15.26 -13.14 0.60
C TYR A 117 15.81 -14.54 0.88
N TYR A 118 15.62 -15.08 2.08
CA TYR A 118 16.18 -16.38 2.47
C TYR A 118 15.59 -17.54 1.66
N ILE A 119 14.32 -17.47 1.25
CA ILE A 119 13.69 -18.48 0.38
C ILE A 119 14.33 -18.50 -1.00
N ASN A 120 14.61 -17.33 -1.58
CA ASN A 120 15.22 -17.24 -2.90
C ASN A 120 16.74 -17.48 -2.87
N PHE A 121 17.38 -17.16 -1.75
CA PHE A 121 18.79 -17.46 -1.49
C PHE A 121 19.03 -18.97 -1.28
N GLY A 122 18.24 -19.58 -0.40
CA GLY A 122 18.41 -20.96 0.08
C GLY A 122 17.59 -22.02 -0.66
N GLY A 123 16.64 -21.60 -1.50
CA GLY A 123 15.65 -22.47 -2.14
C GLY A 123 14.39 -22.63 -1.30
N CYS A 124 13.26 -22.92 -1.95
CA CYS A 124 11.99 -23.19 -1.28
C CYS A 124 11.95 -24.48 -0.45
N ASP A 125 12.99 -25.33 -0.55
CA ASP A 125 13.19 -26.54 0.26
C ASP A 125 13.98 -26.28 1.55
N SER A 126 14.47 -25.06 1.77
CA SER A 126 15.29 -24.72 2.93
C SER A 126 14.47 -24.65 4.23
N ILE A 127 15.08 -24.90 5.39
CA ILE A 127 14.41 -24.83 6.71
C ILE A 127 13.72 -23.47 6.94
N ASN A 128 14.25 -22.40 6.36
CA ASN A 128 13.67 -21.07 6.50
C ASN A 128 12.34 -20.89 5.75
N SER A 129 11.98 -21.80 4.85
CA SER A 129 10.71 -21.81 4.13
C SER A 129 9.61 -22.62 4.85
N GLU A 130 9.92 -23.26 5.99
CA GLU A 130 9.06 -24.23 6.69
C GLU A 130 7.68 -23.67 7.08
N TYR A 131 7.55 -22.35 7.24
CA TYR A 131 6.27 -21.69 7.54
C TYR A 131 5.47 -21.24 6.31
N GLN A 132 6.06 -21.27 5.11
CA GLN A 132 5.41 -20.82 3.87
C GLN A 132 5.22 -21.94 2.85
N TYR A 133 6.04 -23.00 2.90
CA TYR A 133 6.02 -24.11 1.96
C TYR A 133 6.01 -25.46 2.70
N THR A 134 5.27 -26.42 2.16
CA THR A 134 5.29 -27.81 2.65
C THR A 134 6.51 -28.54 2.10
N PRO A 135 7.34 -29.21 2.93
CA PRO A 135 8.50 -29.97 2.47
C PRO A 135 8.08 -31.14 1.55
N PRO A 136 8.91 -31.51 0.55
CA PRO A 136 8.60 -32.61 -0.38
C PRO A 136 8.50 -33.99 0.26
N ASP A 137 9.06 -34.17 1.47
CA ASP A 137 9.28 -35.49 2.06
C ASP A 137 8.12 -35.99 2.96
N ASN A 138 6.99 -35.26 3.01
CA ASN A 138 5.79 -35.66 3.75
C ASN A 138 4.60 -35.84 2.81
N VAL A 139 4.50 -37.03 2.23
CA VAL A 139 3.53 -37.51 1.22
C VAL A 139 2.06 -37.56 1.72
N ASP A 140 1.71 -36.91 2.83
CA ASP A 140 0.35 -36.94 3.41
C ASP A 140 -0.34 -35.57 3.54
N ILE A 141 0.20 -34.48 2.98
CA ILE A 141 -0.20 -33.12 3.39
C ILE A 141 -0.49 -32.19 2.20
N TYR A 142 -1.51 -32.54 1.40
CA TYR A 142 -2.50 -31.52 1.06
C TYR A 142 -3.38 -31.33 2.30
N LYS A 143 -2.88 -30.70 3.37
CA LYS A 143 -3.78 -30.23 4.45
C LYS A 143 -4.25 -28.84 4.04
N PRO A 144 -5.37 -28.72 3.29
CA PRO A 144 -5.97 -27.41 3.18
C PRO A 144 -6.26 -26.92 4.60
N VAL A 145 -5.92 -25.67 4.87
CA VAL A 145 -6.35 -25.04 6.11
C VAL A 145 -7.86 -24.87 5.98
N HIS A 146 -8.60 -25.77 6.64
CA HIS A 146 -10.04 -25.70 6.73
C HIS A 146 -10.40 -24.62 7.74
N THR A 147 -10.83 -23.47 7.24
CA THR A 147 -11.44 -22.43 8.05
C THR A 147 -12.95 -22.49 7.90
N ARG A 148 -13.67 -21.79 8.77
CA ARG A 148 -15.12 -21.57 8.62
C ARG A 148 -15.49 -20.93 7.27
N PHE A 149 -14.53 -20.29 6.61
CA PHE A 149 -14.71 -19.53 5.37
C PHE A 149 -14.26 -20.30 4.12
N GLY A 150 -13.73 -21.53 4.25
CA GLY A 150 -13.31 -22.36 3.13
C GLY A 150 -12.01 -23.11 3.38
N SER A 151 -11.59 -23.86 2.36
CA SER A 151 -10.38 -24.68 2.35
C SER A 151 -9.28 -23.95 1.58
N PHE A 152 -8.24 -23.49 2.27
CA PHE A 152 -7.11 -22.79 1.63
C PHE A 152 -5.94 -23.76 1.40
N LYS A 153 -5.47 -23.88 0.16
CA LYS A 153 -4.28 -24.70 -0.16
C LYS A 153 -3.03 -23.85 0.05
N LEU A 154 -2.07 -24.35 0.83
CA LEU A 154 -0.76 -23.71 0.89
C LEU A 154 -0.01 -23.90 -0.43
N PRO A 155 0.79 -22.92 -0.86
CA PRO A 155 1.69 -23.08 -2.00
C PRO A 155 2.70 -24.19 -1.69
N TYR A 156 3.03 -24.99 -2.71
CA TYR A 156 4.00 -26.08 -2.59
C TYR A 156 5.25 -25.74 -3.39
N CYS A 157 6.40 -26.21 -2.89
CA CYS A 157 7.70 -26.07 -3.53
C CYS A 157 7.87 -27.21 -4.54
N ASP A 158 7.75 -26.92 -5.84
CA ASP A 158 7.85 -27.93 -6.90
C ASP A 158 9.31 -28.06 -7.42
N GLN A 159 9.96 -26.91 -7.63
CA GLN A 159 11.31 -26.83 -8.21
C GLN A 159 12.21 -25.92 -7.36
N PRO A 160 12.87 -26.45 -6.32
CA PRO A 160 13.78 -25.65 -5.52
C PRO A 160 15.00 -25.25 -6.36
N SER A 161 15.13 -23.96 -6.66
CA SER A 161 16.28 -23.40 -7.36
C SER A 161 16.97 -22.34 -6.50
N ARG A 162 18.25 -22.61 -6.18
CA ARG A 162 19.04 -21.74 -5.30
C ARG A 162 19.76 -20.69 -6.13
N HIS A 163 19.44 -19.43 -5.85
CA HIS A 163 19.97 -18.29 -6.60
C HIS A 163 20.66 -17.26 -5.69
N PRO A 164 21.69 -17.66 -4.91
CA PRO A 164 22.23 -16.82 -3.82
C PRO A 164 22.79 -15.48 -4.30
N VAL A 165 23.42 -15.46 -5.49
CA VAL A 165 24.01 -14.25 -6.06
C VAL A 165 22.92 -13.31 -6.57
N SER A 166 22.00 -13.78 -7.42
CA SER A 166 20.97 -12.91 -7.99
C SER A 166 19.96 -12.46 -6.94
N SER A 167 19.60 -13.31 -5.96
CA SER A 167 18.78 -12.89 -4.82
C SER A 167 19.45 -11.78 -4.03
N SER A 168 20.73 -11.94 -3.65
CA SER A 168 21.42 -10.89 -2.90
C SER A 168 21.50 -9.58 -3.68
N ILE A 169 21.79 -9.62 -4.98
CA ILE A 169 21.82 -8.42 -5.82
C ILE A 169 20.44 -7.76 -5.87
N VAL A 170 19.39 -8.51 -6.22
CA VAL A 170 18.05 -7.95 -6.43
C VAL A 170 17.47 -7.38 -5.15
N PHE A 171 17.49 -8.12 -4.03
CA PHE A 171 16.88 -7.66 -2.79
C PHE A 171 17.67 -6.51 -2.15
N ILE A 172 19.01 -6.58 -2.09
CA ILE A 172 19.81 -5.50 -1.51
C ILE A 172 19.73 -4.23 -2.36
N SER A 173 19.81 -4.35 -3.69
CA SER A 173 19.70 -3.17 -4.56
C SER A 173 18.30 -2.55 -4.52
N PHE A 174 17.24 -3.36 -4.51
CA PHE A 174 15.88 -2.85 -4.34
C PHE A 174 15.73 -2.10 -3.03
N GLU A 175 16.17 -2.69 -1.94
CA GLU A 175 16.00 -2.13 -0.60
C GLU A 175 16.72 -0.78 -0.46
N LEU A 176 17.96 -0.69 -0.95
CA LEU A 176 18.71 0.56 -0.92
C LEU A 176 18.04 1.65 -1.78
N LEU A 177 17.54 1.29 -2.96
CA LEU A 177 16.84 2.24 -3.84
C LEU A 177 15.50 2.67 -3.26
N ALA A 178 14.70 1.73 -2.75
CA ALA A 178 13.42 2.01 -2.13
C ALA A 178 13.58 2.88 -0.88
N ALA A 179 14.52 2.54 0.00
CA ALA A 179 14.86 3.35 1.18
C ALA A 179 15.32 4.75 0.80
N PHE A 180 16.18 4.88 -0.22
CA PHE A 180 16.61 6.20 -0.71
C PHE A 180 15.43 7.03 -1.22
N VAL A 181 14.52 6.43 -1.99
CA VAL A 181 13.32 7.11 -2.51
C VAL A 181 12.39 7.53 -1.38
N VAL A 182 12.12 6.65 -0.41
CA VAL A 182 11.25 6.94 0.74
C VAL A 182 11.84 8.04 1.63
N VAL A 183 13.15 7.99 1.92
CA VAL A 183 13.82 9.05 2.68
C VAL A 183 13.77 10.37 1.91
N SER A 184 14.04 10.36 0.60
CA SER A 184 13.93 11.56 -0.24
C SER A 184 12.52 12.14 -0.24
N MET A 185 11.49 11.28 -0.20
CA MET A 185 10.09 11.66 -0.10
C MET A 185 9.81 12.41 1.22
N CYS A 186 10.28 11.86 2.35
CA CYS A 186 10.12 12.49 3.66
C CYS A 186 10.87 13.81 3.76
N LEU A 187 12.09 13.89 3.22
CA LEU A 187 12.88 15.12 3.18
C LEU A 187 12.18 16.20 2.35
N ALA A 188 11.61 15.84 1.19
CA ALA A 188 10.84 16.77 0.37
C ALA A 188 9.61 17.29 1.13
N ALA A 189 8.84 16.41 1.78
CA ALA A 189 7.67 16.80 2.57
C ALA A 189 8.02 17.75 3.72
N VAL A 190 9.09 17.47 4.47
CA VAL A 190 9.56 18.34 5.56
C VAL A 190 10.08 19.67 5.03
N ALA A 191 10.82 19.67 3.91
CA ALA A 191 11.33 20.89 3.30
C ALA A 191 10.21 21.84 2.87
N ILE A 192 9.10 21.32 2.35
CA ILE A 192 7.92 22.13 2.01
C ILE A 192 7.37 22.80 3.27
N GLY A 193 7.18 22.04 4.35
CA GLY A 193 6.68 22.60 5.62
C GLY A 193 7.61 23.66 6.22
N ILE A 194 8.94 23.50 6.09
CA ILE A 194 9.90 24.51 6.54
C ILE A 194 9.82 25.77 5.68
N ASN A 195 9.75 25.62 4.35
CA ASN A 195 9.69 26.76 3.44
C ASN A 195 8.42 27.60 3.64
N GLU A 196 7.26 26.96 3.84
CA GLU A 196 6.01 27.66 4.15
C GLU A 196 6.15 28.54 5.40
N ARG A 197 6.77 28.03 6.46
CA ARG A 197 7.01 28.80 7.71
C ARG A 197 8.03 29.91 7.55
N LEU A 198 9.08 29.69 6.76
CA LEU A 198 10.08 30.72 6.49
C LEU A 198 9.48 31.89 5.70
N ASP A 199 8.57 31.61 4.76
CA ASP A 199 7.88 32.63 3.98
C ASP A 199 6.90 33.43 4.85
N GLU A 200 6.18 32.78 5.79
CA GLU A 200 5.39 33.46 6.82
C GLU A 200 6.26 34.43 7.64
N LEU A 201 7.41 33.98 8.16
CA LEU A 201 8.30 34.82 8.98
C LEU A 201 8.89 36.00 8.20
N LYS A 202 9.29 35.81 6.94
CA LYS A 202 9.78 36.89 6.09
C LYS A 202 8.72 37.97 5.85
N SER A 203 7.46 37.57 5.66
CA SER A 203 6.37 38.54 5.49
C SER A 203 6.13 39.37 6.75
N ILE A 204 6.27 38.76 7.94
CA ILE A 204 6.15 39.46 9.23
C ILE A 204 7.31 40.44 9.44
N SER A 205 8.55 40.05 9.13
CA SER A 205 9.71 40.95 9.28
C SER A 205 9.64 42.15 8.34
N LEU A 206 9.23 41.95 7.09
CA LEU A 206 9.06 43.04 6.11
C LEU A 206 7.98 44.03 6.55
N TYR A 207 6.87 43.54 7.11
CA TYR A 207 5.81 44.41 7.64
C TYR A 207 6.29 45.24 8.84
N GLY A 208 7.09 44.64 9.73
CA GLY A 208 7.67 45.35 10.87
C GLY A 208 8.64 46.47 10.44
N GLU A 209 9.45 46.24 9.41
CA GLU A 209 10.36 47.26 8.87
C GLU A 209 9.61 48.43 8.19
N GLU A 210 8.48 48.17 7.52
CA GLU A 210 7.63 49.23 6.93
C GLU A 210 6.94 50.08 8.00
N GLU A 211 6.55 49.49 9.13
CA GLU A 211 5.90 50.20 10.23
C GLU A 211 6.87 51.10 11.01
N GLU A 212 8.14 50.69 11.16
CA GLU A 212 9.19 51.54 11.77
C GLU A 212 9.64 52.69 10.85
N ALA A 213 9.44 52.58 9.54
CA ALA A 213 9.85 53.58 8.56
C ALA A 213 8.84 54.74 8.36
N ASN A 214 7.65 54.66 8.96
CA ASN A 214 6.52 55.58 8.77
C ASN A 214 6.18 56.38 10.04
#